data_AF-A0A4U9D0W4-F1
#
_entry.id   AF-A0A4U9D0W4-F1
#
_cell.length_a   1.000
_cell.length_b   1.000
_cell.length_c   1.000
_cell.angle_alpha   90.00
_cell.angle_beta   90.00
_cell.angle_gamma   90.00
#
_symmetry.space_group_name_H-M   'P 1'
#
loop_
_entity.id
_entity.type
_entity.pdbx_description
1 polymer ?
#
loop_
_entity_poly.entity_id
_entity_poly.type
_entity_poly.pdbx_seq_one_letter_code
_entity_poly.pdbx_strand_id
1 'polypeptide(L)'
;MGVRFELNCEVGKDIPLNALLDDYDAVFIGAGTYRSMKADLPNEEAPGVYDALPFLIANTKQVMGLSELASEPYIDTHGLEVVVLGGGDTAMDCVRTALRHGAKRVTCAYRRDEANMPGSKKEVKNAREEGAIF
;
A
#
# COMPACT_ATOMS: atom_id res chain seq x y z
N MET A 1 6.81 15.46 -26.68
CA MET A 1 5.49 15.05 -26.17
C MET A 1 4.88 16.24 -25.45
N GLY A 2 3.67 16.66 -25.83
CA GLY A 2 3.03 17.91 -25.38
C GLY A 2 1.98 17.73 -24.29
N VAL A 3 2.17 16.74 -23.41
CA VAL A 3 1.25 16.48 -22.28
C VAL A 3 1.52 17.50 -21.17
N ARG A 4 0.45 18.10 -20.62
CA ARG A 4 0.51 19.03 -19.49
C ARG A 4 0.06 18.31 -18.21
N PHE A 5 0.83 18.44 -17.14
CA PHE A 5 0.50 17.89 -15.82
C PHE A 5 0.09 19.03 -14.89
N GLU A 6 -1.10 18.91 -14.31
CA GLU A 6 -1.57 19.75 -13.20
C GLU A 6 -1.51 18.93 -11.91
N LEU A 7 -0.50 19.20 -11.09
CA LEU A 7 -0.30 18.49 -9.81
C LEU A 7 -1.04 19.22 -8.68
N ASN A 8 -1.28 18.51 -7.58
CA ASN A 8 -1.98 19.04 -6.40
C ASN A 8 -3.40 19.55 -6.72
N CYS A 9 -4.08 18.93 -7.67
CA CYS A 9 -5.47 19.22 -8.04
C CYS A 9 -6.32 17.96 -7.90
N GLU A 10 -7.30 18.01 -6.99
CA GLU A 10 -8.25 16.93 -6.74
C GLU A 10 -9.58 17.22 -7.45
N VAL A 11 -9.92 16.40 -8.44
CA VAL A 11 -11.20 16.49 -9.14
C VAL A 11 -12.34 16.11 -8.20
N GLY A 12 -13.35 16.98 -8.10
CA GLY A 12 -14.46 16.90 -7.15
C GLY A 12 -14.29 17.81 -5.93
N LYS A 13 -13.08 18.31 -5.67
CA LYS A 13 -12.79 19.23 -4.57
C LYS A 13 -12.25 20.58 -5.07
N ASP A 14 -11.17 20.56 -5.84
CA ASP A 14 -10.53 21.77 -6.37
C ASP A 14 -11.16 22.19 -7.72
N ILE A 15 -11.54 21.20 -8.54
CA ILE A 15 -12.27 21.42 -9.78
C ILE A 15 -13.46 20.46 -9.90
N PRO A 16 -14.66 20.93 -10.28
CA PRO A 16 -15.79 20.04 -10.49
C PRO A 16 -15.61 19.23 -11.78
N LEU A 17 -16.01 17.95 -11.77
CA LEU A 17 -15.96 17.09 -12.96
C LEU A 17 -16.72 17.70 -14.15
N ASN A 18 -17.83 18.40 -13.89
CA ASN A 18 -18.62 19.03 -14.95
C ASN A 18 -17.83 20.09 -15.73
N ALA A 19 -16.96 20.86 -15.08
CA ALA A 19 -16.11 21.82 -15.79
C ALA A 19 -15.19 21.12 -16.80
N LEU A 20 -14.67 19.93 -16.45
CA LEU A 20 -13.86 19.13 -17.38
C LEU A 20 -14.68 18.56 -18.54
N LEU A 21 -15.96 18.24 -18.32
CA LEU A 21 -16.85 17.76 -19.38
C LEU A 21 -17.27 18.89 -20.33
N ASP A 22 -17.35 20.13 -19.83
CA ASP A 22 -17.69 21.30 -20.64
C ASP A 22 -16.49 21.81 -21.46
N ASP A 23 -15.28 21.76 -20.88
CA ASP A 23 -14.07 22.32 -21.48
C ASP A 23 -13.34 21.37 -22.45
N TYR A 24 -13.61 20.06 -22.42
CA TYR A 24 -12.87 19.05 -23.19
C TYR A 24 -13.80 18.08 -23.94
N ASP A 25 -13.36 17.66 -25.14
CA ASP A 25 -14.12 16.71 -25.98
C ASP A 25 -14.25 15.30 -25.36
N ALA A 26 -13.32 14.92 -24.48
CA ALA A 26 -13.30 13.62 -23.83
C ALA A 26 -12.59 13.67 -22.47
N VAL A 27 -13.09 12.88 -21.51
CA VAL A 27 -12.50 12.73 -20.19
C VAL A 27 -12.24 11.24 -19.91
N PHE A 28 -11.01 10.92 -19.49
CA PHE A 28 -10.63 9.60 -19.00
C PHE A 28 -10.48 9.64 -17.48
N ILE A 29 -11.20 8.76 -16.77
CA ILE A 29 -11.12 8.65 -15.31
C ILE A 29 -10.10 7.57 -14.95
N GLY A 30 -8.90 8.01 -14.57
CA GLY A 30 -7.79 7.16 -14.13
C GLY A 30 -7.47 7.29 -12.65
N ALA A 31 -8.45 7.58 -11.79
CA ALA A 31 -8.23 7.92 -10.38
C ALA A 31 -7.73 6.75 -9.50
N GLY A 32 -7.75 5.51 -10.02
CA GLY A 32 -7.35 4.32 -9.27
C GLY A 32 -8.27 4.03 -8.07
N THR A 33 -7.77 3.25 -7.11
CA THR A 33 -8.49 2.83 -5.90
C THR A 33 -7.70 3.15 -4.65
N TYR A 34 -8.09 4.20 -3.92
CA TYR A 34 -7.37 4.69 -2.73
C TYR A 34 -7.97 4.23 -1.40
N ARG A 35 -9.19 3.68 -1.40
CA ARG A 35 -9.83 3.21 -0.17
C ARG A 35 -9.38 1.80 0.17
N SER A 36 -8.64 1.65 1.27
CA SER A 36 -8.29 0.35 1.84
C SER A 36 -9.54 -0.46 2.19
N MET A 37 -9.47 -1.79 1.99
CA MET A 37 -10.48 -2.68 2.55
C MET A 37 -10.22 -2.86 4.04
N LYS A 38 -11.27 -2.75 4.84
CA LYS A 38 -11.25 -3.08 6.27
C LYS A 38 -11.59 -4.55 6.46
N ALA A 39 -10.95 -5.19 7.43
CA ALA A 39 -11.20 -6.56 7.82
C ALA A 39 -12.40 -6.69 8.75
N ASP A 40 -12.91 -5.57 9.29
CA ASP A 40 -14.05 -5.50 10.22
C ASP A 40 -13.84 -6.43 11.43
N LEU A 41 -12.60 -6.44 11.95
CA LEU A 41 -12.20 -7.25 13.09
C LEU A 41 -12.26 -6.45 14.39
N PRO A 42 -12.55 -7.09 15.53
CA PRO A 42 -12.38 -6.46 16.83
C PRO A 42 -10.95 -5.91 16.99
N ASN A 43 -10.83 -4.67 17.46
CA ASN A 43 -9.55 -3.98 17.69
C ASN A 43 -8.73 -3.65 16.43
N GLU A 44 -9.38 -3.47 15.28
CA GLU A 44 -8.70 -3.06 14.02
C GLU A 44 -8.00 -1.69 14.11
N GLU A 45 -8.37 -0.85 15.07
CA GLU A 45 -7.76 0.47 15.30
C GLU A 45 -6.82 0.47 16.54
N ALA A 46 -6.40 -0.71 17.02
CA ALA A 46 -5.49 -0.81 18.14
C ALA A 46 -4.06 -0.36 17.79
N PRO A 47 -3.28 0.13 18.78
CA PRO A 47 -1.88 0.47 18.55
C PRO A 47 -1.09 -0.71 17.98
N GLY A 48 -0.34 -0.47 16.91
CA GLY A 48 0.43 -1.50 16.20
C GLY A 48 -0.32 -2.15 15.02
N VAL A 49 -1.58 -1.78 14.77
CA VAL A 49 -2.31 -2.16 13.57
C VAL A 49 -2.23 -1.02 12.56
N TYR A 50 -1.77 -1.32 11.34
CA TYR A 50 -1.54 -0.33 10.29
C TYR A 50 -2.13 -0.79 8.97
N ASP A 51 -2.76 0.15 8.25
CA ASP A 51 -3.19 -0.07 6.88
C ASP A 51 -1.97 -0.16 5.95
N ALA A 52 -2.03 -1.06 4.95
CA ALA A 52 -0.90 -1.34 4.06
C ALA A 52 -0.49 -0.12 3.21
N LEU A 53 -1.45 0.63 2.68
CA LEU A 53 -1.16 1.74 1.76
C LEU A 53 -0.38 2.88 2.46
N PRO A 54 -0.81 3.42 3.62
CA PRO A 54 0.00 4.38 4.38
C PRO A 54 1.41 3.87 4.71
N PHE A 55 1.53 2.60 5.13
CA PHE A 55 2.82 1.98 5.41
C PHE A 55 3.75 2.00 4.18
N LEU A 56 3.27 1.58 3.01
CA LEU A 56 4.08 1.54 1.79
C LEU A 56 4.42 2.94 1.25
N ILE A 57 3.50 3.91 1.37
CA ILE A 57 3.75 5.31 0.97
C ILE A 57 4.85 5.92 1.86
N ALA A 58 4.76 5.75 3.18
CA ALA A 58 5.76 6.28 4.11
C ALA A 58 7.16 5.72 3.83
N ASN A 59 7.25 4.42 3.56
CA ASN A 59 8.50 3.76 3.17
C ASN A 59 9.06 4.29 1.84
N THR A 60 8.21 4.48 0.84
CA THR A 60 8.63 5.05 -0.44
C THR A 60 9.18 6.46 -0.28
N LYS A 61 8.51 7.30 0.52
CA LYS A 61 8.98 8.66 0.83
C LYS A 61 10.33 8.65 1.53
N GLN A 62 10.53 7.75 2.50
CA GLN A 62 11.80 7.59 3.19
C GLN A 62 12.94 7.27 2.20
N VAL A 63 12.74 6.31 1.30
CA VAL A 63 13.72 5.92 0.29
C VAL A 63 14.04 7.07 -0.67
N MET A 64 13.04 7.88 -1.01
CA MET A 64 13.19 9.06 -1.87
C MET A 64 13.75 10.29 -1.15
N GLY A 65 13.94 10.24 0.17
CA GLY A 65 14.37 11.40 0.96
C GLY A 65 13.32 12.51 1.04
N LEU A 66 12.04 12.18 0.89
CA LEU A 66 10.92 13.12 1.01
C LEU A 66 10.47 13.24 2.47
N SER A 67 9.91 14.41 2.81
CA SER A 67 9.38 14.66 4.16
C SER A 67 8.25 13.72 4.54
N GLU A 68 8.25 13.30 5.80
CA GLU A 68 7.17 12.53 6.41
C GLU A 68 5.87 13.34 6.45
N LEU A 69 4.73 12.66 6.33
CA LEU A 69 3.41 13.24 6.58
C LEU A 69 2.85 12.70 7.89
N ALA A 70 2.26 13.58 8.70
CA ALA A 70 1.62 13.17 9.95
C ALA A 70 0.47 12.17 9.75
N SER A 71 -0.17 12.16 8.56
CA SER A 71 -1.23 11.23 8.20
C SER A 71 -0.72 9.84 7.78
N GLU A 72 0.57 9.71 7.48
CA GLU A 72 1.21 8.50 6.96
C GLU A 72 2.57 8.33 7.66
N PRO A 73 2.57 8.07 8.98
CA PRO A 73 3.80 8.03 9.75
C PRO A 73 4.70 6.88 9.28
N TYR A 74 6.01 7.11 9.30
CA TYR A 74 7.00 6.08 9.03
C TYR A 74 7.03 5.10 10.20
N ILE A 75 6.81 3.82 9.88
CA ILE A 75 6.82 2.73 10.86
C ILE A 75 8.09 1.93 10.67
N ASP A 76 9.04 2.11 11.60
CA ASP A 76 10.23 1.26 11.66
C ASP A 76 9.85 -0.11 12.25
N THR A 77 10.09 -1.16 11.47
CA THR A 77 9.82 -2.54 11.89
C THR A 77 11.08 -3.27 12.34
N HIS A 78 12.22 -2.59 12.46
CA HIS A 78 13.48 -3.19 12.88
C HIS A 78 13.35 -3.90 14.24
N GLY A 79 13.77 -5.17 14.30
CA GLY A 79 13.71 -5.98 15.52
C GLY A 79 12.30 -6.41 15.96
N LEU A 80 11.23 -5.97 15.27
CA LEU A 80 9.85 -6.31 15.59
C LEU A 80 9.43 -7.67 15.03
N GLU A 81 8.37 -8.23 15.59
CA GLU A 81 7.66 -9.39 15.04
C GLU A 81 6.41 -8.87 14.32
N VAL A 82 6.39 -9.01 13.00
CA VAL A 82 5.38 -8.41 12.11
C VAL A 82 4.46 -9.49 11.55
N VAL A 83 3.16 -9.23 11.57
CA VAL A 83 2.15 -10.05 10.90
C VAL A 83 1.49 -9.22 9.82
N VAL A 84 1.49 -9.71 8.58
CA VAL A 84 0.82 -9.09 7.43
C VAL A 84 -0.41 -9.92 7.10
N LEU A 85 -1.58 -9.29 7.15
CA LEU A 85 -2.86 -9.93 6.83
C LEU A 85 -3.18 -9.74 5.34
N GLY A 86 -3.18 -10.83 4.56
CA GLY A 86 -3.46 -10.80 3.13
C GLY A 86 -2.55 -11.71 2.32
N GLY A 87 -2.89 -11.92 1.04
CA GLY A 87 -2.12 -12.78 0.13
C GLY A 87 -1.97 -12.20 -1.29
N GLY A 88 -2.30 -10.93 -1.47
CA GLY A 88 -2.13 -10.21 -2.75
C GLY A 88 -0.76 -9.56 -2.87
N ASP A 89 -0.51 -8.89 -3.99
CA ASP A 89 0.77 -8.20 -4.24
C ASP A 89 1.06 -7.15 -3.16
N THR A 90 0.05 -6.37 -2.73
CA THR A 90 0.21 -5.43 -1.61
C THR A 90 0.69 -6.10 -0.32
N ALA A 91 0.22 -7.32 -0.02
CA ALA A 91 0.68 -8.06 1.14
C ALA A 91 2.14 -8.49 0.97
N MET A 92 2.54 -8.90 -0.24
CA MET A 92 3.93 -9.26 -0.54
C MET A 92 4.86 -8.05 -0.41
N ASP A 93 4.42 -6.87 -0.88
CA ASP A 93 5.17 -5.62 -0.72
C ASP A 93 5.36 -5.27 0.76
N CYS A 94 4.32 -5.40 1.58
CA CYS A 94 4.41 -5.17 3.03
C CYS A 94 5.39 -6.14 3.71
N VAL A 95 5.29 -7.43 3.39
CA VAL A 95 6.17 -8.48 3.94
C VAL A 95 7.63 -8.17 3.60
N ARG A 96 7.91 -7.92 2.33
CA ARG A 96 9.25 -7.68 1.81
C ARG A 96 9.84 -6.35 2.28
N THR A 97 9.00 -5.35 2.54
CA THR A 97 9.41 -4.08 3.17
C THR A 97 9.81 -4.31 4.63
N ALA A 98 8.98 -5.01 5.41
CA ALA A 98 9.28 -5.31 6.81
C ALA A 98 10.57 -6.14 6.97
N LEU A 99 10.79 -7.11 6.08
CA LEU A 99 12.04 -7.88 6.03
C LEU A 99 13.26 -6.98 5.77
N ARG A 100 13.15 -6.03 4.82
CA ARG A 100 14.24 -5.09 4.49
C ARG A 100 14.57 -4.12 5.62
N HIS A 101 13.63 -3.79 6.49
CA HIS A 101 13.92 -3.04 7.72
C HIS A 101 14.72 -3.84 8.75
N GLY A 102 14.80 -5.17 8.58
CA GLY A 102 15.40 -6.07 9.57
C GLY A 102 14.43 -6.42 10.70
N ALA A 103 13.14 -6.60 10.38
CA ALA A 103 12.20 -7.20 11.32
C ALA A 103 12.72 -8.57 11.79
N LYS A 104 12.56 -8.85 13.09
CA LYS A 104 13.02 -10.10 13.72
C LYS A 104 12.29 -11.30 13.14
N ARG A 105 11.01 -11.15 12.81
CA ARG A 105 10.18 -12.18 12.19
C ARG A 105 9.06 -11.54 11.40
N VAL A 106 8.78 -12.05 10.20
CA VAL A 106 7.66 -11.58 9.38
C VAL A 106 6.80 -12.78 8.96
N THR A 107 5.53 -12.74 9.33
CA THR A 107 4.53 -13.76 8.99
C THR A 107 3.48 -13.17 8.07
N CYS A 108 3.28 -13.78 6.91
CA CYS A 108 2.14 -13.53 6.03
C CYS A 108 1.01 -14.47 6.41
N ALA A 109 -0.09 -13.93 6.93
CA ALA A 109 -1.27 -14.70 7.27
C ALA A 109 -2.35 -14.50 6.20
N TYR A 110 -2.69 -15.58 5.50
CA TYR A 110 -3.73 -15.59 4.48
C TYR A 110 -4.87 -16.55 4.86
N ARG A 111 -6.11 -16.13 4.61
CA ARG A 111 -7.32 -16.86 5.03
C ARG A 111 -7.63 -18.12 4.20
N ARG A 112 -6.90 -18.38 3.12
CA ARG A 112 -7.07 -19.57 2.25
C ARG A 112 -5.71 -20.25 2.07
N ASP A 113 -5.68 -21.32 1.30
CA ASP A 113 -4.44 -21.99 0.94
C ASP A 113 -3.55 -21.15 -0.01
N GLU A 114 -2.28 -21.57 -0.12
CA GLU A 114 -1.29 -20.95 -0.99
C GLU A 114 -1.67 -21.02 -2.48
N ALA A 115 -2.35 -22.08 -2.92
CA ALA A 115 -2.77 -22.22 -4.30
C ALA A 115 -3.79 -21.16 -4.72
N ASN A 116 -4.53 -20.62 -3.75
CA ASN A 116 -5.53 -19.58 -3.92
C ASN A 116 -5.02 -18.16 -3.59
N MET A 117 -3.73 -17.98 -3.29
CA MET A 117 -3.17 -16.64 -3.07
C MET A 117 -3.31 -15.79 -4.35
N PRO A 118 -3.91 -14.58 -4.27
CA PRO A 118 -4.12 -13.74 -5.44
C PRO A 118 -2.84 -13.04 -5.93
N GLY A 119 -1.81 -12.97 -5.08
CA GLY A 119 -0.52 -12.38 -5.44
C GLY A 119 0.19 -13.19 -6.51
N SER A 120 1.04 -12.50 -7.27
CA SER A 120 1.87 -13.16 -8.28
C SER A 120 2.72 -14.25 -7.65
N LYS A 121 2.74 -15.44 -8.27
CA LYS A 121 3.59 -16.58 -7.84
C LYS A 121 5.06 -16.17 -7.70
N LYS A 122 5.52 -15.22 -8.50
CA LYS A 122 6.88 -14.68 -8.43
C LYS A 122 7.09 -13.90 -7.14
N GLU A 123 6.13 -13.06 -6.74
CA GLU A 123 6.24 -12.25 -5.52
C GLU A 123 6.18 -13.11 -4.25
N VAL A 124 5.29 -14.11 -4.20
CA VAL A 124 5.23 -15.08 -3.10
C VAL A 124 6.56 -15.83 -2.97
N LYS A 125 7.13 -16.27 -4.09
CA LYS A 125 8.44 -16.93 -4.12
C LYS A 125 9.55 -16.02 -3.60
N ASN A 126 9.62 -14.77 -4.08
CA ASN A 126 10.63 -13.81 -3.64
C ASN A 126 10.52 -13.53 -2.13
N ALA A 127 9.31 -13.34 -1.61
CA ALA A 127 9.08 -13.11 -0.19
C ALA A 127 9.57 -14.30 0.66
N ARG A 128 9.31 -15.53 0.21
CA ARG A 128 9.79 -16.76 0.87
C ARG A 128 11.32 -16.86 0.84
N GLU A 129 11.95 -16.54 -0.29
CA GLU A 129 13.41 -16.52 -0.43
C GLU A 129 14.08 -15.46 0.48
N GLU A 130 13.38 -14.35 0.74
CA GLU A 130 13.81 -13.30 1.68
C GLU A 130 13.55 -13.66 3.17
N GLY A 131 12.90 -14.80 3.45
CA GLY A 131 12.69 -15.32 4.81
C GLY A 131 11.29 -15.12 5.40
N ALA A 132 10.30 -14.76 4.57
CA ALA A 132 8.91 -14.68 5.02
C ALA A 132 8.35 -16.05 5.43
N ILE A 133 7.59 -16.06 6.53
CA ILE A 133 6.83 -17.22 7.01
C ILE A 133 5.40 -17.10 6.49
N PHE A 134 4.82 -18.21 6.01
CA PHE A 134 3.45 -18.30 5.48
C PHE A 134 2.65 -19.35 6.25
#